data_AF-A0A3M1RRC7-F1
#
_entry.id   AF-A0A3M1RRC7-F1
#
_cell.length_a   1.000
_cell.length_b   1.000
_cell.length_c   1.000
_cell.angle_alpha   90.00
_cell.angle_beta   90.00
_cell.angle_gamma   90.00
#
_symmetry.space_group_name_H-M   'P 1'
#
loop_
_entity.id
_entity.type
_entity.pdbx_description
1 polymer ?
#
loop_
_entity_poly.entity_id
_entity_poly.type
_entity_poly.pdbx_seq_one_letter_code
_entity_poly.pdbx_strand_id
1 'polypeptide(L)'
;MGDIVLFILMYIGKGLSKQHRGLEASPLLKLRGLGRQIMLDLATLESTLQVYLQQCYPAMIRQRYHLFLAKGGPEYPHLPEQSLLTHILNGIFGLARLIRFLLEQRVSLPGLDESALRRAFALYTLHEIHKLPMVDRIGPSEFAIPLERLQQEYERLDLRTFADLDAHLIRMANVHKRSPHQGDLLLTATEGAPLLRVLVRLADAMASATSLDEAASSLRNWLKHLGPEFAPNTGRFALYWHQLRDVRGVLTNIIHQVVAKRLENTYHFYPLLFFSTGLLYIAPCLSHRQNFDRHTFIDHAVSDILKSLVSSGDPRVMAREGLRRQKYDFESYTYTFTDVPNLLD
;
A
#
# COMPACT_ATOMS: atom_id res chain seq x y z
N MET A 1 -43.99 -3.69 15.59
CA MET A 1 -43.75 -3.24 14.21
C MET A 1 -42.35 -2.64 14.18
N GLY A 2 -41.30 -3.22 13.62
CA GLY A 2 -41.03 -4.56 13.10
C GLY A 2 -39.51 -4.72 13.24
N ASP A 3 -39.05 -5.87 13.69
CA ASP A 3 -37.64 -6.14 13.99
C ASP A 3 -36.81 -6.12 12.69
N ILE A 4 -35.96 -5.11 12.53
CA ILE A 4 -34.93 -5.09 11.48
C ILE A 4 -33.76 -5.94 12.00
N VAL A 5 -33.81 -7.24 11.69
CA VAL A 5 -32.69 -8.15 11.92
C VAL A 5 -31.65 -7.92 10.83
N LEU A 6 -30.63 -7.12 11.13
CA LEU A 6 -29.51 -6.85 10.23
C LEU A 6 -28.47 -7.98 10.35
N PHE A 7 -28.47 -8.93 9.41
CA PHE A 7 -27.45 -9.97 9.34
C PHE A 7 -26.16 -9.43 8.70
N ILE A 8 -25.21 -8.96 9.52
CA ILE A 8 -23.84 -8.63 9.06
C ILE A 8 -22.94 -9.87 9.24
N LEU A 9 -22.63 -10.57 8.14
CA LEU A 9 -21.63 -11.63 8.11
C LEU A 9 -20.23 -11.01 7.97
N MET A 10 -19.60 -10.67 9.09
CA MET A 10 -18.21 -10.20 9.13
C MET A 10 -17.25 -11.40 9.26
N TYR A 11 -16.36 -11.56 8.28
CA TYR A 11 -15.26 -12.53 8.31
C TYR A 11 -13.95 -11.81 8.61
N ILE A 12 -13.23 -12.29 9.63
CA ILE A 12 -11.86 -11.90 9.92
C ILE A 12 -10.98 -13.08 9.53
N GLY A 13 -10.25 -12.95 8.42
CA GLY A 13 -9.41 -14.00 7.88
C GLY A 13 -8.00 -14.00 8.48
N LYS A 14 -7.40 -15.18 8.63
CA LYS A 14 -5.96 -15.38 8.78
C LYS A 14 -5.50 -16.29 7.65
N GLY A 15 -4.71 -15.79 6.71
CA GLY A 15 -4.23 -16.63 5.60
C GLY A 15 -3.36 -17.77 6.12
N LEU A 16 -3.80 -19.02 5.97
CA LEU A 16 -3.06 -20.23 6.35
C LEU A 16 -2.07 -20.61 5.25
N SER A 17 -0.86 -21.05 5.61
CA SER A 17 0.15 -21.60 4.69
C SER A 17 0.43 -23.06 5.00
N LYS A 18 0.53 -23.87 3.93
CA LYS A 18 1.12 -25.22 3.95
C LYS A 18 2.66 -25.12 3.95
N GLN A 19 3.29 -26.09 4.63
CA GLN A 19 4.71 -26.23 4.91
C GLN A 19 5.57 -26.59 3.67
N HIS A 20 6.84 -26.14 3.66
CA HIS A 20 7.99 -26.99 3.36
C HIS A 20 9.32 -26.43 3.92
N ARG A 21 10.31 -27.32 4.05
CA ARG A 21 11.48 -27.30 4.94
C ARG A 21 12.72 -26.58 4.37
N GLY A 22 13.52 -26.00 5.29
CA GLY A 22 14.97 -26.23 5.44
C GLY A 22 15.94 -25.41 4.57
N LEU A 23 16.79 -24.59 5.20
CA LEU A 23 18.27 -24.63 5.13
C LEU A 23 18.91 -23.47 5.93
N GLU A 24 20.18 -23.67 6.24
CA GLU A 24 20.94 -23.23 7.42
C GLU A 24 21.48 -21.79 7.39
N ALA A 25 21.88 -21.30 8.57
CA ALA A 25 22.46 -19.98 8.82
C ALA A 25 23.97 -20.07 9.13
N SER A 26 24.76 -19.08 8.66
CA SER A 26 25.99 -18.51 9.28
C SER A 26 26.76 -17.60 8.29
N PRO A 27 27.74 -16.75 8.70
CA PRO A 27 27.72 -15.80 9.82
C PRO A 27 28.24 -14.38 9.45
N LEU A 28 27.87 -13.42 10.32
CA LEU A 28 28.48 -12.13 10.68
C LEU A 28 29.76 -11.66 9.96
N LEU A 29 29.69 -10.47 9.34
CA LEU A 29 30.82 -9.54 9.23
C LEU A 29 30.49 -8.20 9.91
N LYS A 30 31.36 -7.79 10.84
CA LYS A 30 31.27 -6.56 11.64
C LYS A 30 31.58 -5.33 10.77
N LEU A 31 30.68 -4.36 10.77
CA LEU A 31 30.88 -3.01 10.22
C LEU A 31 31.54 -2.09 11.26
N ARG A 32 32.55 -1.33 10.82
CA ARG A 32 33.03 -0.09 11.47
C ARG A 32 32.73 1.06 10.52
N GLY A 33 32.06 2.10 11.03
CA GLY A 33 31.82 3.34 10.30
C GLY A 33 30.65 4.12 10.92
N LEU A 34 30.90 4.77 12.06
CA LEU A 34 29.95 5.67 12.72
C LEU A 34 29.89 7.00 11.94
N GLY A 35 29.09 7.04 10.87
CA GLY A 35 28.42 8.25 10.42
C GLY A 35 27.08 8.33 11.15
N ARG A 36 26.69 9.52 11.65
CA ARG A 36 25.33 9.73 12.17
C ARG A 36 24.33 9.42 11.05
N GLN A 37 23.73 8.24 11.07
CA GLN A 37 22.56 7.93 10.26
C GLN A 37 21.44 8.86 10.74
N ILE A 38 21.02 9.78 9.89
CA ILE A 38 19.76 10.50 10.08
C ILE A 38 18.69 9.44 9.89
N MET A 39 18.16 8.93 11.01
CA MET A 39 17.04 7.99 10.98
C MET A 39 15.82 8.72 10.42
N LEU A 40 15.12 8.08 9.48
CA LEU A 40 13.84 8.56 8.97
C LEU A 40 12.85 8.73 10.14
N ASP A 41 12.15 9.86 10.20
CA ASP A 41 11.07 10.11 11.16
C ASP A 41 9.75 10.45 10.44
N LEU A 42 8.66 10.61 11.21
CA LEU A 42 7.33 10.87 10.66
C LEU A 42 7.25 12.21 9.92
N ALA A 43 7.89 13.26 10.45
CA ALA A 43 7.92 14.57 9.81
C ALA A 43 8.65 14.52 8.45
N THR A 44 9.72 13.74 8.36
CA THR A 44 10.47 13.53 7.12
C THR A 44 9.67 12.73 6.10
N LEU A 45 8.92 11.71 6.55
CA LEU A 45 7.98 10.96 5.69
C LEU A 45 6.89 11.88 5.12
N GLU A 46 6.25 12.68 5.97
CA GLU A 46 5.20 13.63 5.60
C GLU A 46 5.72 14.67 4.60
N SER A 47 6.86 15.29 4.92
CA SER A 47 7.52 16.26 4.05
C SER A 47 7.89 15.64 2.70
N THR A 48 8.48 14.44 2.69
CA THR A 48 8.85 13.74 1.44
C THR A 48 7.63 13.46 0.57
N LEU A 49 6.54 13.00 1.17
CA LEU A 49 5.29 12.75 0.45
C LEU A 49 4.67 14.04 -0.09
N GLN A 50 4.69 15.11 0.70
CA GLN A 50 4.20 16.42 0.28
C GLN A 50 5.01 16.97 -0.89
N VAL A 51 6.34 16.89 -0.83
CA VAL A 51 7.23 17.31 -1.94
C VAL A 51 6.94 16.50 -3.20
N TYR A 52 6.77 15.17 -3.08
CA TYR A 52 6.40 14.32 -4.21
C TYR A 52 5.07 14.77 -4.86
N LEU A 53 4.04 15.07 -4.05
CA LEU A 53 2.75 15.53 -4.54
C LEU A 53 2.77 16.97 -5.09
N GLN A 54 3.70 17.81 -4.66
CA GLN A 54 3.84 19.17 -5.19
C GLN A 54 4.63 19.20 -6.50
N GLN A 55 5.58 18.28 -6.69
CA GLN A 55 6.46 18.25 -7.85
C GLN A 55 6.01 17.24 -8.91
N CYS A 56 5.93 15.97 -8.52
CA CYS A 56 5.76 14.84 -9.45
C CYS A 56 4.30 14.68 -9.90
N TYR A 57 3.34 14.87 -9.00
CA TYR A 57 1.91 14.75 -9.33
C TYR A 57 1.44 15.74 -10.41
N PRO A 58 1.74 17.05 -10.33
CA PRO A 58 1.40 17.99 -11.40
C PRO A 58 2.07 17.63 -12.73
N ALA A 59 3.29 17.09 -12.70
CA ALA A 59 3.97 16.61 -13.90
C ALA A 59 3.20 15.43 -14.53
N MET A 60 2.80 14.43 -13.75
CA MET A 60 1.96 13.32 -14.22
C MET A 60 0.63 13.80 -14.83
N ILE A 61 -0.01 14.82 -14.24
CA ILE A 61 -1.22 15.45 -14.79
C ILE A 61 -0.94 16.09 -16.15
N ARG A 62 0.13 16.88 -16.28
CA ARG A 62 0.54 17.50 -17.56
C ARG A 62 0.84 16.44 -18.63
N GLN A 63 1.44 15.32 -18.23
CA GLN A 63 1.70 14.17 -19.11
C GLN A 63 0.47 13.27 -19.31
N ARG A 64 -0.70 13.66 -18.79
CA ARG A 64 -2.00 12.99 -18.99
C ARG A 64 -2.07 11.56 -18.44
N TYR A 65 -1.32 11.24 -17.40
CA TYR A 65 -1.35 9.91 -16.78
C TYR A 65 -2.73 9.51 -16.24
N HIS A 66 -3.61 10.48 -15.97
CA HIS A 66 -4.99 10.25 -15.57
C HIS A 66 -5.90 9.76 -16.71
N LEU A 67 -5.45 9.84 -17.98
CA LEU A 67 -6.21 9.41 -19.16
C LEU A 67 -5.80 8.01 -19.67
N PHE A 68 -4.73 7.43 -19.11
CA PHE A 68 -4.26 6.11 -19.49
C PHE A 68 -4.74 5.09 -18.47
N LEU A 69 -5.21 3.93 -18.93
CA LEU A 69 -5.60 2.84 -18.06
C LEU A 69 -4.37 2.03 -17.65
N ALA A 70 -4.16 1.89 -16.34
CA ALA A 70 -3.24 0.89 -15.80
C ALA A 70 -3.90 -0.48 -15.63
N LYS A 71 -5.23 -0.50 -15.47
CA LYS A 71 -6.06 -1.70 -15.37
C LYS A 71 -7.45 -1.46 -15.93
N GLY A 72 -8.12 -2.55 -16.28
CA GLY A 72 -9.46 -2.51 -16.86
C GLY A 72 -9.43 -2.15 -18.35
N GLY A 73 -10.58 -1.76 -18.89
CA GLY A 73 -10.73 -1.45 -20.30
C GLY A 73 -10.92 -2.69 -21.19
N PRO A 74 -10.87 -2.53 -22.53
CA PRO A 74 -11.23 -3.57 -23.48
C PRO A 74 -10.39 -4.85 -23.36
N GLU A 75 -9.12 -4.72 -22.94
CA GLU A 75 -8.19 -5.84 -22.78
C GLU A 75 -8.44 -6.63 -21.49
N TYR A 76 -9.03 -6.00 -20.46
CA TYR A 76 -9.33 -6.61 -19.17
C TYR A 76 -10.71 -6.20 -18.65
N PRO A 77 -11.81 -6.53 -19.36
CA PRO A 77 -13.15 -5.99 -19.05
C PRO A 77 -13.72 -6.50 -17.71
N HIS A 78 -13.12 -7.54 -17.14
CA HIS A 78 -13.48 -8.09 -15.84
C HIS A 78 -12.81 -7.36 -14.66
N LEU A 79 -11.89 -6.44 -14.93
CA LEU A 79 -11.22 -5.63 -13.92
C LEU A 79 -11.81 -4.21 -13.91
N PRO A 80 -12.00 -3.61 -12.72
CA PRO A 80 -12.34 -2.20 -12.61
C PRO A 80 -11.31 -1.32 -13.32
N GLU A 81 -11.77 -0.29 -14.01
CA GLU A 81 -10.92 0.67 -14.72
C GLU A 81 -10.17 1.55 -13.74
N GLN A 82 -8.84 1.51 -13.77
CA GLN A 82 -7.98 2.33 -12.92
C GLN A 82 -7.02 3.12 -13.79
N SER A 83 -6.99 4.45 -13.63
CA SER A 83 -6.02 5.28 -14.35
C SER A 83 -4.58 4.99 -13.88
N LEU A 84 -3.59 5.23 -14.74
CA LEU A 84 -2.17 5.10 -14.43
C LEU A 84 -1.76 6.04 -13.29
N LEU A 85 -2.29 7.26 -13.29
CA LEU A 85 -2.10 8.19 -12.19
C LEU A 85 -2.59 7.59 -10.86
N THR A 86 -3.84 7.10 -10.83
CA THR A 86 -4.42 6.49 -9.62
C THR A 86 -3.61 5.26 -9.20
N HIS A 87 -3.13 4.47 -10.15
CA HIS A 87 -2.32 3.30 -9.85
C HIS A 87 -1.00 3.67 -9.16
N ILE A 88 -0.27 4.65 -9.69
CA ILE A 88 0.96 5.15 -9.08
C ILE A 88 0.68 5.75 -7.70
N LEU A 89 -0.34 6.59 -7.56
CA LEU A 89 -0.67 7.19 -6.26
C LEU A 89 -1.05 6.14 -5.22
N ASN A 90 -1.77 5.09 -5.61
CA ASN A 90 -2.12 3.99 -4.70
C ASN A 90 -0.87 3.26 -4.19
N GLY A 91 0.14 3.03 -5.03
CA GLY A 91 1.39 2.42 -4.59
C GLY A 91 2.22 3.33 -3.69
N ILE A 92 2.31 4.62 -4.02
CA ILE A 92 3.02 5.63 -3.20
C ILE A 92 2.37 5.78 -1.82
N PHE A 93 1.06 5.94 -1.78
CA PHE A 93 0.30 6.12 -0.55
C PHE A 93 0.29 4.87 0.32
N GLY A 94 0.15 3.69 -0.29
CA GLY A 94 0.25 2.46 0.48
C GLY A 94 1.64 2.23 1.05
N LEU A 95 2.69 2.54 0.27
CA LEU A 95 4.05 2.46 0.76
C LEU A 95 4.27 3.45 1.90
N ALA A 96 3.81 4.70 1.77
CA ALA A 96 3.91 5.71 2.82
C ALA A 96 3.20 5.27 4.12
N ARG A 97 1.98 4.70 4.02
CA ARG A 97 1.26 4.14 5.17
C ARG A 97 2.01 2.99 5.84
N LEU A 98 2.64 2.11 5.05
CA LEU A 98 3.48 1.04 5.60
C LEU A 98 4.69 1.62 6.33
N ILE A 99 5.39 2.60 5.75
CA ILE A 99 6.55 3.23 6.39
C ILE A 99 6.13 3.93 7.69
N ARG A 100 5.01 4.66 7.70
CA ARG A 100 4.47 5.25 8.93
C ARG A 100 4.26 4.22 10.03
N PHE A 101 3.60 3.11 9.70
CA PHE A 101 3.42 2.00 10.64
C PHE A 101 4.77 1.51 11.21
N LEU A 102 5.78 1.31 10.36
CA LEU A 102 7.10 0.86 10.82
C LEU A 102 7.77 1.87 11.76
N LEU A 103 7.66 3.16 11.47
CA LEU A 103 8.19 4.23 12.31
C LEU A 103 7.48 4.29 13.68
N GLU A 104 6.15 4.25 13.69
CA GLU A 104 5.34 4.25 14.92
C GLU A 104 5.64 3.01 15.79
N GLN A 105 5.82 1.85 15.16
CA GLN A 105 6.19 0.60 15.83
C GLN A 105 7.69 0.47 16.12
N ARG A 106 8.47 1.51 15.83
CA ARG A 106 9.93 1.57 16.01
C ARG A 106 10.66 0.37 15.39
N VAL A 107 10.19 -0.08 14.24
CA VAL A 107 10.84 -1.12 13.43
C VAL A 107 11.99 -0.47 12.66
N SER A 108 13.22 -0.85 13.00
CA SER A 108 14.39 -0.39 12.26
C SER A 108 14.50 -1.12 10.92
N LEU A 109 14.54 -0.35 9.84
CA LEU A 109 14.91 -0.84 8.50
C LEU A 109 16.29 -0.25 8.13
N PRO A 110 17.38 -1.02 8.25
CA PRO A 110 18.71 -0.55 7.86
C PRO A 110 18.74 -0.07 6.41
N GLY A 111 19.27 1.14 6.20
CA GLY A 111 19.32 1.77 4.87
C GLY A 111 18.04 2.50 4.46
N LEU A 112 17.02 2.59 5.32
CA LEU A 112 15.87 3.45 5.10
C LEU A 112 16.11 4.84 5.72
N ASP A 113 16.53 5.79 4.90
CA ASP A 113 16.60 7.22 5.20
C ASP A 113 15.71 8.03 4.23
N GLU A 114 15.72 9.36 4.34
CA GLU A 114 14.95 10.24 3.43
C GLU A 114 15.34 10.00 1.96
N SER A 115 16.63 9.86 1.69
CA SER A 115 17.13 9.66 0.33
C SER A 115 16.63 8.33 -0.25
N ALA A 116 16.64 7.25 0.53
CA ALA A 116 16.12 5.95 0.14
C ALA A 116 14.59 6.01 -0.09
N LEU A 117 13.85 6.73 0.74
CA LEU A 117 12.41 6.92 0.57
C LEU A 117 12.08 7.66 -0.74
N ARG A 118 12.77 8.78 -1.01
CA ARG A 118 12.66 9.53 -2.27
C ARG A 118 12.97 8.64 -3.48
N ARG A 119 14.07 7.87 -3.43
CA ARG A 119 14.43 6.93 -4.48
C ARG A 119 13.36 5.85 -4.68
N ALA A 120 12.79 5.30 -3.61
CA ALA A 120 11.73 4.29 -3.71
C ALA A 120 10.48 4.83 -4.42
N PHE A 121 10.04 6.05 -4.09
CA PHE A 121 8.92 6.71 -4.75
C PHE A 121 9.19 6.96 -6.24
N ALA A 122 10.37 7.50 -6.57
CA ALA A 122 10.76 7.74 -7.96
C ALA A 122 10.88 6.44 -8.77
N LEU A 123 11.55 5.42 -8.22
CA LEU A 123 11.72 4.12 -8.89
C LEU A 123 10.39 3.41 -9.12
N TYR A 124 9.46 3.48 -8.15
CA TYR A 124 8.12 2.91 -8.35
C TYR A 124 7.33 3.69 -9.40
N THR A 125 7.44 5.02 -9.44
CA THR A 125 6.82 5.83 -10.50
C THR A 125 7.32 5.41 -11.89
N LEU A 126 8.64 5.22 -12.03
CA LEU A 126 9.25 4.75 -13.28
C LEU A 126 8.87 3.30 -13.61
N HIS A 127 8.71 2.44 -12.59
CA HIS A 127 8.29 1.04 -12.76
C HIS A 127 6.98 0.92 -13.54
N GLU A 128 6.06 1.87 -13.36
CA GLU A 128 4.72 1.85 -13.97
C GLU A 128 4.70 2.33 -15.44
N ILE A 129 5.82 2.80 -15.99
CA ILE A 129 5.90 3.32 -17.37
C ILE A 129 5.52 2.27 -18.42
N HIS A 130 5.72 0.97 -18.14
CA HIS A 130 5.36 -0.11 -19.07
C HIS A 130 3.87 -0.12 -19.47
N LYS A 131 3.01 0.54 -18.68
CA LYS A 131 1.57 0.67 -18.91
C LYS A 131 1.19 1.88 -19.76
N LEU A 132 2.13 2.75 -20.11
CA LEU A 132 1.85 3.82 -21.07
C LEU A 132 1.59 3.22 -22.47
N PRO A 133 0.71 3.85 -23.26
CA PRO A 133 0.53 3.45 -24.65
C PRO A 133 1.79 3.75 -25.46
N MET A 134 2.05 2.92 -26.47
CA MET A 134 3.13 3.14 -27.45
C MET A 134 4.53 3.27 -26.82
N VAL A 135 4.81 2.50 -25.77
CA VAL A 135 6.16 2.38 -25.23
C VAL A 135 6.95 1.42 -26.11
N ASP A 136 8.07 1.90 -26.66
CA ASP A 136 9.03 1.05 -27.37
C ASP A 136 9.53 -0.05 -26.43
N ARG A 137 9.55 -1.29 -26.93
CA ARG A 137 9.98 -2.47 -26.16
C ARG A 137 11.13 -3.16 -26.87
N ILE A 138 12.12 -3.56 -26.10
CA ILE A 138 13.25 -4.39 -26.52
C ILE A 138 12.89 -5.85 -26.21
N GLY A 139 12.17 -6.48 -27.13
CA GLY A 139 11.77 -7.89 -26.99
C GLY A 139 10.39 -8.09 -26.36
N PRO A 140 10.08 -9.31 -25.88
CA PRO A 140 8.71 -9.74 -25.63
C PRO A 140 8.14 -9.29 -24.28
N SER A 141 8.98 -8.84 -23.34
CA SER A 141 8.52 -8.41 -22.02
C SER A 141 8.03 -6.96 -22.06
N GLU A 142 6.87 -6.69 -21.43
CA GLU A 142 6.37 -5.32 -21.24
C GLU A 142 7.34 -4.44 -20.43
N PHE A 143 8.16 -5.05 -19.57
CA PHE A 143 9.19 -4.38 -18.77
C PHE A 143 10.50 -4.16 -19.51
N ALA A 144 10.66 -4.69 -20.72
CA ALA A 144 11.88 -4.50 -21.50
C ALA A 144 11.89 -3.14 -22.21
N ILE A 145 11.71 -2.06 -21.45
CA ILE A 145 11.72 -0.69 -21.95
C ILE A 145 13.17 -0.25 -22.15
N PRO A 146 13.54 0.39 -23.28
CA PRO A 146 14.85 1.01 -23.44
C PRO A 146 15.17 1.96 -22.28
N LEU A 147 16.42 1.96 -21.82
CA LEU A 147 16.83 2.82 -20.71
C LEU A 147 16.65 4.29 -21.06
N GLU A 148 16.91 4.65 -22.31
CA GLU A 148 16.77 6.00 -22.85
C GLU A 148 15.32 6.48 -22.70
N ARG A 149 14.35 5.58 -22.94
CA ARG A 149 12.92 5.87 -22.76
C ARG A 149 12.56 6.08 -21.29
N LEU A 150 13.13 5.28 -20.38
CA LEU A 150 12.94 5.44 -18.93
C LEU A 150 13.59 6.74 -18.41
N GLN A 151 14.77 7.09 -18.91
CA GLN A 151 15.46 8.34 -18.59
C GLN A 151 14.68 9.55 -19.10
N GLN A 152 14.08 9.48 -20.28
CA GLN A 152 13.20 10.54 -20.77
C GLN A 152 12.00 10.76 -19.83
N GLU A 153 11.35 9.71 -19.33
CA GLU A 153 10.27 9.89 -18.36
C GLU A 153 10.76 10.40 -17.00
N TYR A 154 11.93 9.95 -16.56
CA TYR A 154 12.58 10.45 -15.34
C TYR A 154 12.78 11.98 -15.38
N GLU A 155 13.16 12.53 -16.53
CA GLU A 155 13.24 13.97 -16.75
C GLU A 155 11.85 14.63 -16.92
N ARG A 156 10.95 14.03 -17.73
CA ARG A 156 9.61 14.60 -18.02
C ARG A 156 8.71 14.72 -16.79
N LEU A 157 8.89 13.83 -15.83
CA LEU A 157 8.17 13.82 -14.56
C LEU A 157 8.87 14.65 -13.47
N ASP A 158 10.00 15.30 -13.80
CA ASP A 158 10.82 16.05 -12.85
C ASP A 158 11.28 15.20 -11.66
N LEU A 159 11.43 13.89 -11.87
CA LEU A 159 11.84 12.96 -10.81
C LEU A 159 13.33 13.12 -10.47
N ARG A 160 14.13 13.68 -11.39
CA ARG A 160 15.55 13.94 -11.19
C ARG A 160 15.83 15.00 -10.13
N THR A 161 14.95 16.00 -9.99
CA THR A 161 15.06 16.99 -8.91
C THR A 161 14.54 16.43 -7.58
N PHE A 162 13.64 15.44 -7.65
CA PHE A 162 13.06 14.80 -6.48
C PHE A 162 13.98 13.76 -5.81
N ALA A 163 14.65 12.92 -6.60
CA ALA A 163 15.54 11.86 -6.13
C ALA A 163 16.66 11.59 -7.15
N ASP A 164 17.89 11.33 -6.71
CA ASP A 164 18.98 10.93 -7.59
C ASP A 164 18.98 9.40 -7.83
N LEU A 165 18.87 9.01 -9.10
CA LEU A 165 18.80 7.63 -9.58
C LEU A 165 19.84 7.38 -10.66
N ASP A 166 20.69 6.39 -10.42
CA ASP A 166 21.57 5.88 -11.46
C ASP A 166 20.82 4.95 -12.44
N ALA A 167 21.40 4.74 -13.62
CA ALA A 167 20.82 3.91 -14.68
C ALA A 167 20.56 2.46 -14.25
N HIS A 168 21.41 1.89 -13.38
CA HIS A 168 21.31 0.52 -12.92
C HIS A 168 20.14 0.35 -11.95
N LEU A 169 19.88 1.33 -11.07
CA LEU A 169 18.67 1.36 -10.24
C LEU A 169 17.40 1.42 -11.08
N ILE A 170 17.38 2.28 -12.10
CA ILE A 170 16.23 2.41 -13.00
C ILE A 170 15.92 1.07 -13.67
N ARG A 171 16.95 0.36 -14.20
CA ARG A 171 16.77 -0.96 -14.78
C ARG A 171 16.34 -2.01 -13.75
N MET A 172 16.92 -1.99 -12.55
CA MET A 172 16.57 -2.91 -11.46
C MET A 172 15.08 -2.79 -11.07
N ALA A 173 14.58 -1.57 -10.98
CA ALA A 173 13.17 -1.32 -10.69
C ALA A 173 12.27 -1.80 -11.83
N ASN A 174 12.68 -1.63 -13.09
CA ASN A 174 11.93 -2.02 -14.29
C ASN A 174 12.10 -3.49 -14.68
N VAL A 175 11.98 -4.38 -13.70
CA VAL A 175 11.88 -5.82 -13.93
C VAL A 175 10.51 -6.28 -13.48
N HIS A 176 9.88 -7.25 -14.13
CA HIS A 176 8.61 -7.81 -13.65
C HIS A 176 8.78 -8.57 -12.32
N LYS A 177 7.80 -8.51 -11.42
CA LYS A 177 7.87 -9.16 -10.09
C LYS A 177 8.00 -10.68 -10.13
N ARG A 178 7.53 -11.34 -11.21
CA ARG A 178 7.66 -12.80 -11.42
C ARG A 178 8.90 -13.18 -12.24
N SER A 179 9.70 -12.20 -12.67
CA SER A 179 10.92 -12.48 -13.42
C SER A 179 11.99 -13.05 -12.49
N PRO A 180 12.76 -14.07 -12.92
CA PRO A 180 13.93 -14.53 -12.18
C PRO A 180 15.09 -13.52 -12.23
N HIS A 181 15.04 -12.54 -13.15
CA HIS A 181 16.06 -11.52 -13.30
C HIS A 181 15.98 -10.47 -12.18
N GLN A 182 17.13 -9.87 -11.87
CA GLN A 182 17.24 -8.80 -10.86
C GLN A 182 17.57 -7.45 -11.51
N GLY A 183 17.61 -7.39 -12.84
CA GLY A 183 18.13 -6.24 -13.58
C GLY A 183 19.60 -6.03 -13.22
N ASP A 184 19.98 -4.77 -13.04
CA ASP A 184 21.37 -4.37 -12.78
C ASP A 184 21.66 -4.18 -11.28
N LEU A 185 20.97 -4.93 -10.41
CA LEU A 185 21.08 -4.79 -8.96
C LEU A 185 22.52 -4.87 -8.43
N LEU A 186 23.38 -5.67 -9.07
CA LEU A 186 24.79 -5.83 -8.66
C LEU A 186 25.73 -4.78 -9.25
N LEU A 187 25.26 -3.96 -10.19
CA LEU A 187 26.06 -2.96 -10.90
C LEU A 187 25.83 -1.53 -10.38
N THR A 188 24.76 -1.29 -9.63
CA THR A 188 24.53 0.00 -8.97
C THR A 188 25.52 0.20 -7.83
N ALA A 189 26.06 1.41 -7.70
CA ALA A 189 26.86 1.84 -6.56
C ALA A 189 26.00 2.31 -5.38
N THR A 190 24.67 2.34 -5.53
CA THR A 190 23.76 2.82 -4.50
C THR A 190 23.65 1.82 -3.36
N GLU A 191 24.11 2.22 -2.18
CA GLU A 191 23.89 1.48 -0.94
C GLU A 191 22.39 1.30 -0.69
N GLY A 192 21.98 0.12 -0.21
CA GLY A 192 20.57 -0.18 0.06
C GLY A 192 19.72 -0.51 -1.18
N ALA A 193 20.30 -0.67 -2.37
CA ALA A 193 19.57 -1.09 -3.57
C ALA A 193 18.67 -2.34 -3.39
N PRO A 194 19.06 -3.39 -2.62
CA PRO A 194 18.16 -4.51 -2.33
C PRO A 194 16.89 -4.10 -1.58
N LEU A 195 16.99 -3.14 -0.64
CA LEU A 195 15.83 -2.60 0.08
C LEU A 195 14.94 -1.83 -0.89
N LEU A 196 15.51 -0.94 -1.72
CA LEU A 196 14.75 -0.18 -2.74
C LEU A 196 13.96 -1.12 -3.65
N ARG A 197 14.56 -2.24 -4.07
CA ARG A 197 13.86 -3.28 -4.83
C ARG A 197 12.64 -3.81 -4.09
N VAL A 198 12.78 -4.12 -2.79
CA VAL A 198 11.66 -4.61 -1.97
C VAL A 198 10.56 -3.56 -1.84
N LEU A 199 10.91 -2.30 -1.63
CA LEU A 199 9.93 -1.20 -1.51
C LEU A 199 9.14 -1.00 -2.80
N VAL A 200 9.80 -1.03 -3.98
CA VAL A 200 9.13 -0.97 -5.29
C VAL A 200 8.14 -2.12 -5.46
N ARG A 201 8.51 -3.33 -5.01
CA ARG A 201 7.63 -4.51 -5.10
C ARG A 201 6.45 -4.45 -4.14
N LEU A 202 6.64 -3.88 -2.96
CA LEU A 202 5.56 -3.61 -2.02
C LEU A 202 4.58 -2.60 -2.61
N ALA A 203 5.08 -1.49 -3.17
CA ALA A 203 4.24 -0.48 -3.82
C ALA A 203 3.44 -1.07 -5.01
N ASP A 204 4.08 -1.82 -5.90
CA ASP A 204 3.38 -2.54 -6.99
C ASP A 204 2.34 -3.52 -6.42
N ALA A 205 2.69 -4.31 -5.41
CA ALA A 205 1.74 -5.24 -4.78
C ALA A 205 0.52 -4.54 -4.17
N MET A 206 0.70 -3.36 -3.57
CA MET A 206 -0.39 -2.55 -3.00
C MET A 206 -1.28 -1.96 -4.09
N ALA A 207 -0.70 -1.35 -5.13
CA ALA A 207 -1.44 -0.75 -6.23
C ALA A 207 -2.14 -1.80 -7.11
N SER A 208 -1.54 -2.99 -7.22
CA SER A 208 -2.03 -4.07 -8.07
C SER A 208 -3.04 -5.00 -7.38
N ALA A 209 -3.35 -4.85 -6.10
CA ALA A 209 -4.32 -5.73 -5.47
C ALA A 209 -5.76 -5.41 -5.90
N THR A 210 -6.52 -6.43 -6.28
CA THR A 210 -7.95 -6.31 -6.65
C THR A 210 -8.90 -6.88 -5.61
N SER A 211 -8.37 -7.69 -4.69
CA SER A 211 -9.10 -8.26 -3.56
C SER A 211 -8.24 -8.29 -2.31
N LEU A 212 -8.87 -8.38 -1.14
CA LEU A 212 -8.19 -8.45 0.15
C LEU A 212 -7.30 -9.70 0.29
N ASP A 213 -7.75 -10.84 -0.24
CA ASP A 213 -6.99 -12.09 -0.17
C ASP A 213 -5.74 -12.06 -1.05
N GLU A 214 -5.89 -11.54 -2.28
CA GLU A 214 -4.77 -11.29 -3.19
C GLU A 214 -3.77 -10.31 -2.55
N ALA A 215 -4.27 -9.21 -1.98
CA ALA A 215 -3.45 -8.21 -1.31
C ALA A 215 -2.65 -8.83 -0.16
N ALA A 216 -3.33 -9.56 0.73
CA ALA A 216 -2.72 -10.20 1.89
C ALA A 216 -1.65 -11.22 1.48
N SER A 217 -1.92 -12.01 0.44
CA SER A 217 -1.00 -13.02 -0.07
C SER A 217 0.22 -12.40 -0.75
N SER A 218 0.01 -11.42 -1.63
CA SER A 218 1.06 -10.71 -2.36
C SER A 218 1.96 -9.92 -1.40
N LEU A 219 1.39 -9.16 -0.48
CA LEU A 219 2.17 -8.36 0.48
C LEU A 219 2.96 -9.22 1.44
N ARG A 220 2.40 -10.32 1.96
CA ARG A 220 3.13 -11.24 2.84
C ARG A 220 4.40 -11.79 2.18
N ASN A 221 4.36 -12.05 0.88
CA ASN A 221 5.52 -12.52 0.14
C ASN A 221 6.64 -11.49 0.08
N TRP A 222 6.33 -10.20 0.14
CA TRP A 222 7.34 -9.13 0.09
C TRP A 222 7.73 -8.61 1.48
N LEU A 223 6.79 -8.52 2.42
CA LEU A 223 7.05 -8.04 3.79
C LEU A 223 8.10 -8.88 4.52
N LYS A 224 8.14 -10.20 4.30
CA LYS A 224 9.17 -11.08 4.88
C LYS A 224 10.62 -10.66 4.52
N HIS A 225 10.79 -9.92 3.42
CA HIS A 225 12.10 -9.42 2.99
C HIS A 225 12.49 -8.10 3.66
N LEU A 226 11.58 -7.43 4.38
CA LEU A 226 11.90 -6.24 5.17
C LEU A 226 12.64 -6.60 6.47
N GLY A 227 12.39 -7.78 7.03
CA GLY A 227 13.08 -8.22 8.24
C GLY A 227 12.34 -9.31 9.03
N PRO A 228 12.95 -9.75 10.16
CA PRO A 228 12.41 -10.83 10.98
C PRO A 228 11.04 -10.49 11.61
N GLU A 229 10.72 -9.21 11.75
CA GLU A 229 9.43 -8.72 12.25
C GLU A 229 8.22 -9.24 11.45
N PHE A 230 8.45 -9.59 10.18
CA PHE A 230 7.43 -10.10 9.24
C PHE A 230 7.65 -11.58 8.88
N ALA A 231 8.52 -12.28 9.60
CA ALA A 231 8.77 -13.70 9.35
C ALA A 231 7.46 -14.51 9.45
N PRO A 232 7.20 -15.44 8.52
CA PRO A 232 6.03 -16.30 8.62
C PRO A 232 6.00 -17.07 9.94
N ASN A 233 4.86 -17.03 10.65
CA ASN A 233 4.59 -17.73 11.91
C ASN A 233 5.38 -17.28 13.15
N THR A 234 6.55 -16.68 12.99
CA THR A 234 7.43 -16.24 14.10
C THR A 234 7.57 -14.72 14.19
N GLY A 235 7.16 -13.99 13.16
CA GLY A 235 7.21 -12.53 13.12
C GLY A 235 6.30 -11.89 14.16
N ARG A 236 6.65 -10.65 14.53
CA ARG A 236 5.86 -9.82 15.45
C ARG A 236 4.54 -9.37 14.82
N PHE A 237 4.52 -9.15 13.50
CA PHE A 237 3.37 -8.61 12.78
C PHE A 237 2.83 -9.56 11.71
N ALA A 238 1.52 -9.49 11.49
CA ALA A 238 0.82 -10.19 10.43
C ALA A 238 -0.25 -9.31 9.77
N LEU A 239 -0.68 -9.75 8.59
CA LEU A 239 -1.77 -9.13 7.84
C LEU A 239 -3.11 -9.75 8.23
N TYR A 240 -4.11 -8.90 8.42
CA TYR A 240 -5.49 -9.24 8.75
C TYR A 240 -6.43 -8.45 7.86
N TRP A 241 -7.67 -8.89 7.69
CA TRP A 241 -8.67 -8.10 7.00
C TRP A 241 -10.06 -8.38 7.54
N HIS A 242 -10.94 -7.40 7.37
CA HIS A 242 -12.38 -7.64 7.40
C HIS A 242 -12.94 -7.43 6.00
N GLN A 243 -13.99 -8.16 5.67
CA GLN A 243 -14.68 -8.03 4.40
C GLN A 243 -16.20 -8.07 4.59
N LEU A 244 -16.89 -7.23 3.84
CA LEU A 244 -18.34 -7.24 3.67
C LEU A 244 -18.69 -7.95 2.38
N ARG A 245 -19.73 -8.79 2.43
CA ARG A 245 -20.25 -9.51 1.25
C ARG A 245 -21.14 -8.65 0.38
N ASP A 246 -21.75 -7.62 0.95
CA ASP A 246 -22.74 -6.76 0.30
C ASP A 246 -22.34 -5.29 0.48
N VAL A 247 -22.35 -4.55 -0.63
CA VAL A 247 -21.95 -3.14 -0.69
C VAL A 247 -23.20 -2.30 -0.90
N ARG A 248 -23.61 -1.58 0.14
CA ARG A 248 -24.83 -0.75 0.19
C ARG A 248 -24.50 0.73 0.38
N GLY A 249 -23.49 1.21 -0.34
CA GLY A 249 -23.08 2.62 -0.38
C GLY A 249 -22.81 3.19 1.02
N VAL A 250 -23.64 4.14 1.44
CA VAL A 250 -23.57 4.83 2.74
C VAL A 250 -23.38 3.89 3.92
N LEU A 251 -24.19 2.83 3.98
CA LEU A 251 -24.15 1.89 5.09
C LEU A 251 -22.80 1.15 5.14
N THR A 252 -22.25 0.80 3.98
CA THR A 252 -20.93 0.16 3.85
C THR A 252 -19.84 1.06 4.42
N ASN A 253 -19.85 2.35 4.09
CA ASN A 253 -18.88 3.31 4.62
C ASN A 253 -18.96 3.42 6.14
N ILE A 254 -20.17 3.54 6.70
CA ILE A 254 -20.37 3.59 8.15
C ILE A 254 -19.83 2.32 8.82
N ILE A 255 -20.17 1.14 8.28
CA ILE A 255 -19.70 -0.13 8.83
C ILE A 255 -18.17 -0.19 8.79
N HIS A 256 -17.54 0.16 7.65
CA HIS A 256 -16.09 0.17 7.53
C HIS A 256 -15.42 1.11 8.53
N GLN A 257 -15.92 2.33 8.67
CA GLN A 257 -15.37 3.32 9.60
C GLN A 257 -15.48 2.85 11.06
N VAL A 258 -16.64 2.35 11.47
CA VAL A 258 -16.86 1.87 12.86
C VAL A 258 -15.97 0.66 13.15
N VAL A 259 -15.93 -0.32 12.26
CA VAL A 259 -15.12 -1.53 12.44
C VAL A 259 -13.63 -1.18 12.47
N ALA A 260 -13.15 -0.35 11.54
CA ALA A 260 -11.76 0.09 11.49
C ALA A 260 -11.35 0.81 12.77
N LYS A 261 -12.13 1.82 13.19
CA LYS A 261 -11.86 2.61 14.40
C LYS A 261 -11.80 1.74 15.66
N ARG A 262 -12.66 0.72 15.75
CA ARG A 262 -12.67 -0.20 16.90
C ARG A 262 -11.47 -1.15 16.87
N LEU A 263 -11.15 -1.71 15.71
CA LEU A 263 -9.97 -2.57 15.51
C LEU A 263 -8.67 -1.80 15.81
N GLU A 264 -8.58 -0.55 15.39
CA GLU A 264 -7.45 0.33 15.63
C GLU A 264 -7.32 0.71 17.11
N ASN A 265 -8.37 1.27 17.72
CA ASN A 265 -8.29 1.80 19.09
C ASN A 265 -8.23 0.72 20.17
N THR A 266 -8.96 -0.37 20.00
CA THR A 266 -9.06 -1.42 21.03
C THR A 266 -8.03 -2.52 20.80
N TYR A 267 -7.68 -2.77 19.55
CA TYR A 267 -6.82 -3.88 19.20
C TYR A 267 -5.59 -3.45 18.39
N HIS A 268 -5.25 -2.18 18.21
CA HIS A 268 -4.03 -1.77 17.49
C HIS A 268 -3.87 -2.44 16.11
N PHE A 269 -4.98 -2.65 15.39
CA PHE A 269 -4.94 -3.06 13.99
C PHE A 269 -4.79 -1.78 13.17
N TYR A 270 -3.61 -1.59 12.59
CA TYR A 270 -3.32 -0.43 11.78
C TYR A 270 -3.91 -0.62 10.37
N PRO A 271 -4.85 0.22 9.91
CA PRO A 271 -5.39 0.12 8.57
C PRO A 271 -4.29 0.36 7.53
N LEU A 272 -4.12 -0.55 6.58
CA LEU A 272 -3.05 -0.46 5.57
C LEU A 272 -3.63 -0.13 4.19
N LEU A 273 -4.50 -0.98 3.66
CA LEU A 273 -5.15 -0.80 2.34
C LEU A 273 -6.68 -0.75 2.52
N PHE A 274 -7.35 0.03 1.67
CA PHE A 274 -8.80 0.21 1.72
C PHE A 274 -9.42 -0.25 0.40
N PHE A 275 -10.43 -1.11 0.46
CA PHE A 275 -11.18 -1.61 -0.69
C PHE A 275 -12.66 -1.30 -0.46
N SER A 276 -13.44 -1.21 -1.54
CA SER A 276 -14.90 -1.08 -1.48
C SER A 276 -15.59 -2.18 -0.67
N THR A 277 -14.97 -3.36 -0.57
CA THR A 277 -15.52 -4.52 0.15
C THR A 277 -14.89 -4.71 1.53
N GLY A 278 -13.87 -3.96 1.93
CA GLY A 278 -13.20 -4.16 3.21
C GLY A 278 -11.82 -3.54 3.32
N LEU A 279 -11.16 -3.79 4.44
CA LEU A 279 -9.87 -3.17 4.76
C LEU A 279 -8.85 -4.25 5.09
N LEU A 280 -7.63 -4.05 4.62
CA LEU A 280 -6.46 -4.81 5.03
C LEU A 280 -5.76 -4.05 6.15
N TYR A 281 -5.37 -4.76 7.20
CA TYR A 281 -4.68 -4.25 8.36
C TYR A 281 -3.33 -4.94 8.54
N ILE A 282 -2.43 -4.26 9.23
CA ILE A 282 -1.23 -4.82 9.82
C ILE A 282 -1.35 -4.72 11.34
N ALA A 283 -1.11 -5.83 12.04
CA ALA A 283 -1.28 -5.89 13.49
C ALA A 283 -0.32 -6.92 14.11
N PRO A 284 -0.08 -6.87 15.43
CA PRO A 284 0.65 -7.91 16.12
C PRO A 284 0.04 -9.29 15.90
N CYS A 285 0.87 -10.30 15.70
CA CYS A 285 0.45 -11.69 15.51
C CYS A 285 -0.47 -12.13 16.66
N LEU A 286 -1.70 -12.56 16.35
CA LEU A 286 -2.69 -13.04 17.33
C LEU A 286 -2.18 -14.16 18.26
N SER A 287 -1.18 -14.94 17.84
CA SER A 287 -0.52 -15.92 18.71
C SER A 287 0.19 -15.29 19.92
N HIS A 288 0.49 -14.00 19.85
CA HIS A 288 1.07 -13.18 20.92
C HIS A 288 0.01 -12.37 21.67
N ARG A 289 -1.29 -12.57 21.38
CA ARG A 289 -2.39 -11.87 22.04
C ARG A 289 -3.34 -12.82 22.72
N GLN A 290 -3.67 -12.49 23.97
CA GLN A 290 -4.79 -13.09 24.68
C GLN A 290 -6.07 -12.31 24.34
N ASN A 291 -7.13 -13.06 24.02
CA ASN A 291 -8.54 -12.64 24.02
C ASN A 291 -9.04 -11.65 22.95
N PHE A 292 -8.99 -12.02 21.67
CA PHE A 292 -9.96 -11.48 20.71
C PHE A 292 -11.30 -12.23 20.86
N ASP A 293 -12.25 -11.64 21.58
CA ASP A 293 -13.62 -12.15 21.63
C ASP A 293 -14.46 -11.57 20.49
N ARG A 294 -14.76 -12.43 19.52
CA ARG A 294 -15.56 -12.08 18.34
C ARG A 294 -16.98 -11.67 18.70
N HIS A 295 -17.60 -12.28 19.71
CA HIS A 295 -18.99 -12.00 20.06
C HIS A 295 -19.11 -10.59 20.63
N THR A 296 -18.33 -10.31 21.68
CA THR A 296 -18.25 -8.99 22.29
C THR A 296 -17.84 -7.90 21.27
N PHE A 297 -16.94 -8.22 20.34
CA PHE A 297 -16.59 -7.29 19.26
C PHE A 297 -17.80 -6.93 18.39
N ILE A 298 -18.54 -7.94 17.91
CA ILE A 298 -19.69 -7.74 17.02
C ILE A 298 -20.78 -6.93 17.73
N ASP A 299 -21.12 -7.27 18.97
CA ASP A 299 -22.17 -6.57 19.73
C ASP A 299 -21.84 -5.08 19.86
N HIS A 300 -20.60 -4.76 20.23
CA HIS A 300 -20.17 -3.39 20.34
C HIS A 300 -20.11 -2.67 18.98
N ALA A 301 -19.64 -3.34 17.93
CA ALA A 301 -19.61 -2.75 16.59
C ALA A 301 -21.02 -2.44 16.08
N VAL A 302 -21.99 -3.34 16.30
CA VAL A 302 -23.40 -3.11 15.95
C VAL A 302 -23.97 -1.94 16.73
N SER A 303 -23.71 -1.86 18.04
CA SER A 303 -24.14 -0.71 18.87
C SER A 303 -23.60 0.61 18.34
N ASP A 304 -22.32 0.66 17.96
CA ASP A 304 -21.67 1.87 17.42
C ASP A 304 -22.19 2.24 16.02
N ILE A 305 -22.49 1.25 15.17
CA ILE A 305 -23.11 1.48 13.86
C ILE A 305 -24.50 2.10 14.04
N LEU A 306 -25.32 1.54 14.92
CA LEU A 306 -26.66 2.07 15.19
C LEU A 306 -26.60 3.49 15.76
N LYS A 307 -25.69 3.77 16.70
CA LYS A 307 -25.46 5.12 17.21
C LYS A 307 -25.03 6.08 16.11
N SER A 308 -24.14 5.65 15.21
CA SER A 308 -23.68 6.48 14.09
C SER A 308 -24.81 6.79 13.13
N LEU A 309 -25.67 5.81 12.80
CA LEU A 309 -26.86 6.02 11.96
C LEU A 309 -27.86 6.99 12.59
N VAL A 310 -28.13 6.86 13.89
CA VAL A 310 -29.07 7.73 14.63
C VAL A 310 -28.52 9.17 14.74
N SER A 311 -27.22 9.32 15.01
CA SER A 311 -26.56 10.62 15.15
C SER A 311 -26.41 11.35 13.80
N SER A 312 -26.62 10.66 12.68
CA SER A 312 -26.38 11.21 11.37
C SER A 312 -27.50 12.08 10.79
N GLY A 313 -28.75 11.97 11.30
CA GLY A 313 -29.86 12.94 11.06
C GLY A 313 -30.32 13.19 9.60
N ASP A 314 -31.64 13.08 9.35
CA ASP A 314 -32.38 13.25 8.07
C ASP A 314 -31.75 12.62 6.80
N PRO A 315 -32.24 11.45 6.34
CA PRO A 315 -31.81 10.79 5.10
C PRO A 315 -31.83 11.68 3.84
N ARG A 316 -32.68 12.71 3.80
CA ARG A 316 -32.79 13.63 2.64
C ARG A 316 -31.66 14.65 2.58
N VAL A 317 -31.12 15.04 3.73
CA VAL A 317 -29.91 15.89 3.83
C VAL A 317 -28.67 15.04 3.48
N MET A 318 -28.63 13.80 3.95
CA MET A 318 -27.53 12.86 3.67
C MET A 318 -27.41 12.48 2.18
N ALA A 319 -28.53 12.36 1.47
CA ALA A 319 -28.55 12.12 0.02
C ALA A 319 -28.23 13.38 -0.82
N ARG A 320 -28.47 14.59 -0.28
CA ARG A 320 -28.19 15.86 -0.95
C ARG A 320 -26.78 16.39 -0.72
N GLU A 321 -26.22 16.20 0.47
CA GLU A 321 -24.90 16.72 0.85
C GLU A 321 -23.77 15.70 0.64
N GLY A 322 -24.12 14.43 0.40
CA GLY A 322 -23.20 13.30 0.56
C GLY A 322 -22.82 13.13 2.03
N LEU A 323 -22.47 11.92 2.48
CA LEU A 323 -21.92 11.76 3.83
C LEU A 323 -20.48 12.29 3.91
N ARG A 324 -20.28 13.57 3.63
CA ARG A 324 -19.00 14.24 3.87
C ARG A 324 -18.97 14.70 5.32
N ARG A 325 -18.75 13.75 6.24
CA ARG A 325 -18.44 14.07 7.64
C ARG A 325 -17.04 13.64 8.10
N GLN A 326 -16.33 12.66 7.52
CA GLN A 326 -14.90 12.40 7.85
C GLN A 326 -14.10 11.34 7.03
N LYS A 327 -12.77 11.57 7.04
CA LYS A 327 -11.54 10.78 6.77
C LYS A 327 -11.36 9.96 5.48
N TYR A 328 -12.32 9.14 5.03
CA TYR A 328 -12.09 8.22 3.90
C TYR A 328 -13.36 7.89 3.10
N ASP A 329 -13.32 8.05 1.77
CA ASP A 329 -14.33 7.56 0.82
C ASP A 329 -13.92 6.22 0.19
N PHE A 330 -14.68 5.16 0.46
CA PHE A 330 -14.40 3.80 -0.03
C PHE A 330 -15.00 3.59 -1.42
N GLU A 331 -14.23 3.91 -2.46
CA GLU A 331 -14.60 3.59 -3.84
C GLU A 331 -14.14 2.18 -4.24
N SER A 332 -14.45 1.76 -5.47
CA SER A 332 -14.04 0.48 -6.07
C SER A 332 -12.52 0.28 -6.19
N TYR A 333 -11.72 1.23 -5.73
CA TYR A 333 -10.26 1.29 -5.85
C TYR A 333 -9.55 1.04 -4.52
N THR A 334 -8.26 0.73 -4.61
CA THR A 334 -7.40 0.33 -3.48
C THR A 334 -7.02 1.46 -2.53
N TYR A 335 -7.44 2.70 -2.79
CA TYR A 335 -7.35 3.80 -1.83
C TYR A 335 -8.48 4.81 -1.99
N THR A 336 -8.75 5.46 -0.87
CA THR A 336 -9.76 6.45 -0.57
C THR A 336 -9.28 7.85 -1.01
N PHE A 337 -10.17 8.69 -1.53
CA PHE A 337 -9.83 10.11 -1.75
C PHE A 337 -9.71 10.79 -0.39
N THR A 338 -8.48 11.13 0.01
CA THR A 338 -8.22 11.84 1.26
C THR A 338 -6.95 12.69 1.13
N ASP A 339 -6.84 13.74 1.94
CA ASP A 339 -5.64 14.60 1.95
C ASP A 339 -4.45 13.91 2.65
N VAL A 340 -3.24 14.45 2.50
CA VAL A 340 -2.02 13.85 3.09
C VAL A 340 -2.13 13.66 4.60
N PRO A 341 -2.59 14.66 5.40
CA PRO A 341 -2.79 14.46 6.83
C PRO A 341 -3.71 13.28 7.12
N ASN A 342 -4.88 13.21 6.50
CA ASN A 342 -5.84 12.12 6.74
C ASN A 342 -5.40 10.77 6.17
N LEU A 343 -4.56 10.75 5.13
CA LEU A 343 -3.96 9.55 4.59
C LEU A 343 -2.94 8.95 5.56
N LEU A 344 -2.21 9.78 6.29
CA LEU A 344 -1.19 9.30 7.21
C LEU A 344 -1.78 9.11 8.61
N ASP A 345 -2.69 9.96 9.06
CA ASP A 345 -3.45 9.79 10.31
C ASP A 345 -4.28 8.52 10.31
#